data_AF-Q6P1L4-F1
#
_entry.id   AF-Q6P1L4-F1
#
_cell.length_a   1.000
_cell.length_b   1.000
_cell.length_c   1.000
_cell.angle_alpha   90.00
_cell.angle_beta   90.00
_cell.angle_gamma   90.00
#
_symmetry.space_group_name_H-M   'P 1'
#
loop_
_entity.id
_entity.type
_entity.pdbx_description
1 polymer ?
#
loop_
_entity_poly.entity_id
_entity_poly.type
_entity_poly.pdbx_seq_one_letter_code
_entity_poly.pdbx_strand_id
1 'polypeptide(L)'
;AQRLRPHFQLSAQPAAQPAAPAMAKPLTDQEKRRQISIRGIVGVENVAELKKSFNRHLHFTLVKDRNVATTRDYYFALAHTVRDHLVGRWIRTQQHYYDKCPKRVYYLSLEFYMGRTLQNTMINLGLQNACDEAIYQLGLDIEELEEIEEDAGLGNGGLGRLAACFLDSMATLGLAAYGYGIRYEYGIFNQKIRDGWQVEEADDWLRYGNPWEKSRPEFMLPVHFYGKVEHTNTGTKWIDTQVFRVLV
;
A
#
# COMPACT_ATOMS: atom_id res chain seq x y z
N ALA A 1 65.22 41.51 -21.18
CA ALA A 1 66.16 40.63 -21.88
C ALA A 1 65.60 39.21 -21.88
N GLN A 2 65.52 38.62 -23.09
CA GLN A 2 65.38 37.20 -23.46
C GLN A 2 64.38 36.26 -22.76
N ARG A 3 63.58 35.65 -23.63
CA ARG A 3 62.63 34.55 -23.45
C ARG A 3 63.35 33.22 -23.24
N LEU A 4 62.78 32.35 -22.40
CA LEU A 4 62.89 30.89 -22.54
C LEU A 4 61.49 30.29 -22.34
N ARG A 5 60.98 29.63 -23.38
CA ARG A 5 59.79 28.77 -23.36
C ARG A 5 60.18 27.39 -22.81
N PRO A 6 59.22 26.68 -22.20
CA PRO A 6 59.14 25.23 -22.42
C PRO A 6 57.86 24.88 -23.20
N HIS A 7 58.04 23.95 -24.12
CA HIS A 7 57.01 23.31 -24.93
C HIS A 7 56.05 22.49 -24.05
N PHE A 8 54.74 22.68 -24.24
CA PHE A 8 53.74 21.66 -23.91
C PHE A 8 53.16 21.14 -25.23
N GLN A 9 53.50 19.91 -25.58
CA GLN A 9 52.84 19.16 -26.65
C GLN A 9 51.48 18.68 -26.12
N LEU A 10 50.39 19.16 -26.72
CA LEU A 10 49.09 18.48 -26.65
C LEU A 10 49.14 17.24 -27.55
N SER A 11 49.18 16.05 -26.95
CA SER A 11 48.78 14.82 -27.63
C SER A 11 47.26 14.66 -27.50
N ALA A 12 46.57 14.68 -28.64
CA ALA A 12 45.15 14.37 -28.72
C ALA A 12 44.95 12.87 -28.44
N GLN A 13 44.22 12.53 -27.38
CA GLN A 13 43.71 11.18 -27.14
C GLN A 13 42.47 10.96 -28.04
N PRO A 14 42.32 9.80 -28.70
CA PRO A 14 41.12 9.51 -29.47
C PRO A 14 39.91 9.33 -28.56
N ALA A 15 38.78 9.93 -28.94
CA ALA A 15 37.51 9.86 -28.25
C ALA A 15 37.02 8.40 -28.14
N ALA A 16 36.74 7.96 -26.91
CA ALA A 16 36.11 6.67 -26.64
C ALA A 16 34.65 6.68 -27.10
N GLN A 17 34.25 5.64 -27.85
CA GLN A 17 32.88 5.41 -28.27
C GLN A 17 31.98 5.07 -27.07
N PRO A 18 30.69 5.45 -27.07
CA PRO A 18 29.77 5.13 -25.98
C PRO A 18 29.45 3.62 -25.97
N ALA A 19 29.64 2.99 -24.81
CA ALA A 19 29.31 1.58 -24.59
C ALA A 19 27.79 1.35 -24.67
N ALA A 20 27.38 0.30 -25.39
CA ALA A 20 26.00 -0.16 -25.49
C ALA A 20 25.44 -0.56 -24.10
N PRO A 21 24.11 -0.44 -23.87
CA PRO A 21 23.50 -0.80 -22.60
C PRO A 21 23.66 -2.31 -22.37
N ALA A 22 24.26 -2.69 -21.24
CA ALA A 22 24.38 -4.08 -20.84
C ALA A 22 22.97 -4.63 -20.56
N MET A 23 22.51 -5.56 -21.41
CA MET A 23 21.32 -6.36 -21.10
C MET A 23 21.55 -7.10 -19.79
N ALA A 24 20.60 -7.00 -18.86
CA ALA A 24 20.64 -7.69 -17.58
C ALA A 24 20.81 -9.19 -17.84
N LYS A 25 21.89 -9.78 -17.30
CA LYS A 25 22.13 -11.21 -17.42
C LYS A 25 21.03 -11.97 -16.66
N PRO A 26 20.46 -13.04 -17.23
CA PRO A 26 19.50 -13.87 -16.52
C PRO A 26 20.18 -14.46 -15.28
N LEU A 27 19.49 -14.37 -14.14
CA LEU A 27 19.96 -14.88 -12.85
C LEU A 27 20.21 -16.38 -12.94
N THR A 28 21.36 -16.81 -12.44
CA THR A 28 21.74 -18.22 -12.36
C THR A 28 20.85 -18.96 -11.36
N ASP A 29 20.67 -20.27 -11.54
CA ASP A 29 19.81 -21.08 -10.64
C ASP A 29 20.29 -21.08 -9.18
N GLN A 30 21.58 -20.80 -8.94
CA GLN A 30 22.11 -20.60 -7.59
C GLN A 30 21.66 -19.27 -6.96
N GLU A 31 21.54 -18.21 -7.75
CA GLU A 31 21.03 -16.91 -7.30
C GLU A 31 19.53 -16.97 -7.01
N LYS A 32 18.77 -17.68 -7.86
CA LYS A 32 17.35 -18.00 -7.59
C LYS A 32 17.20 -18.76 -6.27
N ARG A 33 18.03 -19.77 -6.01
CA ARG A 33 18.01 -20.57 -4.77
C ARG A 33 18.38 -19.77 -3.52
N ARG A 34 19.23 -18.75 -3.60
CA ARG A 34 19.54 -17.86 -2.47
C ARG A 34 18.37 -16.96 -2.11
N GLN A 35 17.57 -16.55 -3.10
CA GLN A 35 16.34 -15.79 -2.88
C GLN A 35 15.30 -16.59 -2.06
N ILE A 36 15.32 -17.92 -2.16
CA ILE A 36 14.46 -18.84 -1.39
C ILE A 36 14.84 -18.88 0.10
N SER A 37 16.07 -18.50 0.50
CA SER A 37 16.52 -18.64 1.90
C SER A 37 16.13 -17.47 2.82
N ILE A 38 15.74 -16.31 2.28
CA ILE A 38 15.28 -15.14 3.08
C ILE A 38 13.84 -15.35 3.58
N ARG A 39 13.17 -16.29 2.92
CA ARG A 39 11.80 -16.71 3.12
C ARG A 39 11.81 -17.74 4.27
N GLY A 40 11.46 -17.31 5.47
CA GLY A 40 11.49 -18.12 6.71
C GLY A 40 10.84 -19.51 6.62
N ILE A 41 11.21 -20.39 7.55
CA ILE A 41 10.79 -21.80 7.60
C ILE A 41 9.26 -21.89 7.71
N VAL A 42 8.62 -22.54 6.75
CA VAL A 42 7.17 -22.74 6.70
C VAL A 42 6.78 -23.88 7.63
N GLY A 43 6.03 -23.57 8.69
CA GLY A 43 5.39 -24.59 9.52
C GLY A 43 4.23 -25.26 8.77
N VAL A 44 4.22 -26.59 8.71
CA VAL A 44 3.18 -27.39 8.01
C VAL A 44 1.77 -27.09 8.54
N GLU A 45 1.63 -26.80 9.83
CA GLU A 45 0.34 -26.45 10.46
C GLU A 45 -0.23 -25.14 9.91
N ASN A 46 0.62 -24.15 9.62
CA ASN A 46 0.18 -22.86 9.09
C ASN A 46 -0.41 -22.99 7.68
N VAL A 47 0.16 -23.85 6.83
CA VAL A 47 -0.31 -24.02 5.43
C VAL A 47 -1.70 -24.65 5.41
N ALA A 48 -1.93 -25.67 6.26
CA ALA A 48 -3.24 -26.31 6.36
C ALA A 48 -4.32 -25.33 6.87
N GLU A 49 -3.99 -24.50 7.86
CA GLU A 49 -4.89 -23.48 8.38
C GLU A 49 -5.23 -22.42 7.33
N LEU A 50 -4.23 -21.91 6.59
CA LEU A 50 -4.43 -20.94 5.52
C LEU A 50 -5.35 -21.48 4.42
N LYS A 51 -5.14 -22.73 3.97
CA LYS A 51 -6.03 -23.38 2.98
C LYS A 51 -7.46 -23.49 3.49
N LYS A 52 -7.64 -23.84 4.77
CA LYS A 52 -8.96 -23.93 5.40
C LYS A 52 -9.64 -22.56 5.46
N SER A 53 -8.91 -21.53 5.88
CA SER A 53 -9.44 -20.15 5.95
C SER A 53 -9.78 -19.60 4.56
N PHE A 54 -8.92 -19.86 3.56
CA PHE A 54 -9.16 -19.48 2.17
C PHE A 54 -10.46 -20.07 1.63
N ASN A 55 -10.66 -21.39 1.77
CA ASN A 55 -11.89 -22.05 1.34
C ASN A 55 -13.12 -21.55 2.12
N ARG A 56 -12.95 -21.24 3.41
CA ARG A 56 -14.00 -20.64 4.24
C ARG A 56 -14.41 -19.26 3.70
N HIS A 57 -13.48 -18.39 3.34
CA HIS A 57 -13.81 -17.07 2.78
C HIS A 57 -14.40 -17.17 1.38
N LEU A 58 -13.90 -18.06 0.54
CA LEU A 58 -14.50 -18.33 -0.76
C LEU A 58 -15.97 -18.74 -0.63
N HIS A 59 -16.28 -19.60 0.34
CA HIS A 59 -17.64 -20.11 0.55
C HIS A 59 -18.55 -19.12 1.29
N PHE A 60 -18.13 -18.55 2.42
CA PHE A 60 -19.01 -17.75 3.28
C PHE A 60 -18.93 -16.24 3.04
N THR A 61 -17.78 -15.74 2.59
CA THR A 61 -17.60 -14.30 2.33
C THR A 61 -17.97 -13.95 0.90
N LEU A 62 -17.55 -14.78 -0.07
CA LEU A 62 -17.81 -14.54 -1.49
C LEU A 62 -18.99 -15.32 -2.06
N VAL A 63 -19.51 -16.31 -1.31
CA VAL A 63 -20.66 -17.13 -1.73
C VAL A 63 -20.37 -17.82 -3.06
N LYS A 64 -19.18 -18.41 -3.18
CA LYS A 64 -18.72 -19.12 -4.38
C LYS A 64 -18.32 -20.57 -4.07
N ASP A 65 -18.50 -21.42 -5.06
CA ASP A 65 -17.83 -22.72 -5.17
C ASP A 65 -16.70 -22.63 -6.21
N ARG A 66 -15.82 -23.65 -6.23
CA ARG A 66 -14.62 -23.64 -7.09
C ARG A 66 -14.93 -23.73 -8.59
N ASN A 67 -16.12 -24.16 -8.99
CA ASN A 67 -16.50 -24.31 -10.40
C ASN A 67 -16.85 -22.96 -11.04
N VAL A 68 -17.37 -22.02 -10.26
CA VAL A 68 -17.82 -20.69 -10.73
C VAL A 68 -16.96 -19.53 -10.21
N ALA A 69 -15.97 -19.83 -9.38
CA ALA A 69 -15.06 -18.84 -8.84
C ALA A 69 -14.13 -18.28 -9.92
N THR A 70 -14.10 -16.95 -10.02
CA THR A 70 -13.20 -16.22 -10.92
C THR A 70 -11.86 -15.95 -10.23
N THR A 71 -10.84 -15.56 -10.99
CA THR A 71 -9.53 -15.19 -10.44
C THR A 71 -9.64 -14.03 -9.42
N ARG A 72 -10.57 -13.10 -9.65
CA ARG A 72 -10.86 -12.02 -8.69
C ARG A 72 -11.45 -12.54 -7.39
N ASP A 73 -12.34 -13.54 -7.45
CA ASP A 73 -12.87 -14.17 -6.24
C ASP A 73 -11.73 -14.83 -5.43
N TYR A 74 -10.78 -15.48 -6.11
CA TYR A 74 -9.61 -16.05 -5.43
C TYR A 74 -8.72 -14.99 -4.79
N TYR A 75 -8.51 -13.85 -5.45
CA TYR A 75 -7.81 -12.71 -4.85
C TYR A 75 -8.51 -12.23 -3.56
N PHE A 76 -9.82 -11.98 -3.60
CA PHE A 76 -10.55 -11.52 -2.42
C PHE A 76 -10.53 -12.56 -1.28
N ALA A 77 -10.62 -13.85 -1.60
CA ALA A 77 -10.52 -14.91 -0.60
C ALA A 77 -9.14 -14.93 0.08
N LEU A 78 -8.07 -14.72 -0.68
CA LEU A 78 -6.71 -14.58 -0.15
C LEU A 78 -6.57 -13.30 0.70
N ALA A 79 -7.03 -12.16 0.20
CA ALA A 79 -6.98 -10.88 0.92
C ALA A 79 -7.70 -10.95 2.28
N HIS A 80 -8.90 -11.55 2.33
CA HIS A 80 -9.61 -11.78 3.58
C HIS A 80 -8.87 -12.72 4.53
N THR A 81 -8.28 -13.79 4.00
CA THR A 81 -7.48 -14.74 4.80
C THR A 81 -6.29 -14.05 5.46
N VAL A 82 -5.55 -13.24 4.70
CA VAL A 82 -4.40 -12.47 5.21
C VAL A 82 -4.85 -11.39 6.20
N ARG A 83 -5.97 -10.71 5.93
CA ARG A 83 -6.54 -9.69 6.81
C ARG A 83 -6.92 -10.22 8.19
N ASP A 84 -7.43 -11.45 8.30
CA ASP A 84 -7.78 -12.04 9.60
C ASP A 84 -6.57 -12.07 10.56
N HIS A 85 -5.35 -12.27 10.03
CA HIS A 85 -4.11 -12.23 10.83
C HIS A 85 -3.72 -10.81 11.28
N LEU A 86 -4.18 -9.76 10.59
CA LEU A 86 -4.00 -8.37 11.02
C LEU A 86 -4.95 -7.99 12.16
N VAL A 87 -6.23 -8.39 12.08
CA VAL A 87 -7.28 -7.93 13.01
C VAL A 87 -6.92 -8.20 14.48
N GLY A 88 -6.45 -9.41 14.79
CA GLY A 88 -6.07 -9.77 16.16
C GLY A 88 -4.85 -8.99 16.68
N ARG A 89 -3.92 -8.60 15.81
CA ARG A 89 -2.78 -7.74 16.19
C ARG A 89 -3.24 -6.30 16.37
N TRP A 90 -4.06 -5.80 15.45
CA TRP A 90 -4.57 -4.43 15.47
C TRP A 90 -5.33 -4.11 16.77
N ILE A 91 -6.25 -5.00 17.19
CA ILE A 91 -7.00 -4.83 18.44
C ILE A 91 -6.06 -4.75 19.66
N ARG A 92 -5.09 -5.66 19.74
CA ARG A 92 -4.11 -5.68 20.85
C ARG A 92 -3.25 -4.43 20.90
N THR A 93 -2.81 -3.93 19.75
CA THR A 93 -2.02 -2.70 19.66
C THR A 93 -2.82 -1.48 20.16
N GLN A 94 -4.08 -1.35 19.75
CA GLN A 94 -4.93 -0.24 20.18
C GLN A 94 -5.22 -0.29 21.69
N GLN A 95 -5.52 -1.48 22.22
CA GLN A 95 -5.69 -1.67 23.66
C GLN A 95 -4.40 -1.31 24.43
N HIS A 96 -3.25 -1.76 23.94
CA HIS A 96 -1.96 -1.44 24.54
C HIS A 96 -1.70 0.09 24.57
N TYR A 97 -2.02 0.81 23.50
CA TYR A 97 -1.90 2.28 23.45
C TYR A 97 -2.90 2.98 24.38
N TYR A 98 -4.04 2.37 24.67
CA TYR A 98 -4.96 2.88 25.67
C TYR A 98 -4.38 2.69 27.08
N ASP A 99 -3.95 1.47 27.40
CA ASP A 99 -3.47 1.09 28.73
C ASP A 99 -2.15 1.80 29.13
N LYS A 100 -1.23 1.96 28.17
CA LYS A 100 0.06 2.64 28.40
C LYS A 100 -0.01 4.15 28.26
N CYS A 101 -1.05 4.67 27.61
CA CYS A 101 -1.24 6.09 27.34
C CYS A 101 0.05 6.84 26.88
N PRO A 102 0.79 6.34 25.87
CA PRO A 102 1.96 7.04 25.36
C PRO A 102 1.56 8.33 24.66
N LYS A 103 2.53 9.23 24.45
CA LYS A 103 2.34 10.38 23.55
C LYS A 103 2.03 9.88 22.14
N ARG A 104 0.93 10.38 21.55
CA ARG A 104 0.49 9.99 20.20
C ARG A 104 1.02 10.94 19.14
N VAL A 105 1.33 10.40 17.97
CA VAL A 105 1.72 11.16 16.79
C VAL A 105 0.59 11.11 15.77
N TYR A 106 0.17 12.27 15.27
CA TYR A 106 -0.87 12.41 14.26
C TYR A 106 -0.26 13.03 13.01
N TYR A 107 -0.09 12.22 11.98
CA TYR A 107 0.42 12.65 10.68
C TYR A 107 -0.77 13.02 9.79
N LEU A 108 -0.98 14.31 9.57
CA LEU A 108 -2.05 14.83 8.72
C LEU A 108 -1.50 15.04 7.31
N SER A 109 -2.07 14.36 6.33
CA SER A 109 -1.72 14.54 4.92
C SER A 109 -2.97 14.46 4.07
N LEU A 110 -3.05 15.28 3.03
CA LEU A 110 -4.09 15.13 2.01
C LEU A 110 -3.77 13.98 1.05
N GLU A 111 -2.54 13.49 1.01
CA GLU A 111 -2.13 12.40 0.11
C GLU A 111 -1.47 11.24 0.85
N PHE A 112 -1.85 10.02 0.50
CA PHE A 112 -1.21 8.76 0.90
C PHE A 112 -1.14 7.82 -0.29
N TYR A 113 0.04 7.72 -0.92
CA TYR A 113 0.21 6.85 -2.07
C TYR A 113 0.60 5.43 -1.62
N MET A 114 -0.41 4.64 -1.24
CA MET A 114 -0.23 3.33 -0.60
C MET A 114 0.19 2.25 -1.59
N GLY A 115 -0.46 2.20 -2.76
CA GLY A 115 -0.33 1.10 -3.72
C GLY A 115 -1.02 -0.18 -3.26
N ARG A 116 -0.65 -1.32 -3.85
CA ARG A 116 -1.11 -2.67 -3.45
C ARG A 116 -0.71 -3.02 -2.00
N THR A 117 -1.63 -3.67 -1.27
CA THR A 117 -1.49 -3.94 0.16
C THR A 117 -1.26 -5.43 0.48
N LEU A 118 -1.70 -6.35 -0.38
CA LEU A 118 -1.63 -7.79 -0.14
C LEU A 118 -0.20 -8.27 0.13
N GLN A 119 0.71 -8.02 -0.81
CA GLN A 119 2.10 -8.45 -0.73
C GLN A 119 2.82 -7.83 0.48
N ASN A 120 2.63 -6.52 0.70
CA ASN A 120 3.22 -5.81 1.84
C ASN A 120 2.77 -6.40 3.18
N THR A 121 1.50 -6.76 3.29
CA THR A 121 0.93 -7.38 4.49
C THR A 121 1.52 -8.77 4.74
N MET A 122 1.66 -9.59 3.69
CA MET A 122 2.24 -10.93 3.80
C MET A 122 3.70 -10.88 4.23
N ILE A 123 4.48 -9.93 3.72
CA ILE A 123 5.88 -9.72 4.09
C ILE A 123 5.98 -9.31 5.56
N ASN A 124 5.25 -8.27 5.97
CA ASN A 124 5.31 -7.74 7.34
C ASN A 124 4.81 -8.73 8.41
N LEU A 125 3.94 -9.67 8.04
CA LEU A 125 3.49 -10.75 8.92
C LEU A 125 4.38 -12.01 8.88
N GLY A 126 5.33 -12.09 7.95
CA GLY A 126 6.15 -13.28 7.72
C GLY A 126 5.34 -14.47 7.17
N LEU A 127 4.22 -14.22 6.49
CA LEU A 127 3.30 -15.25 5.99
C LEU A 127 3.47 -15.55 4.49
N GLN A 128 4.29 -14.77 3.77
CA GLN A 128 4.42 -14.86 2.31
C GLN A 128 4.60 -16.30 1.80
N ASN A 129 5.53 -17.07 2.37
CA ASN A 129 5.80 -18.43 1.91
C ASN A 129 4.69 -19.42 2.25
N ALA A 130 4.05 -19.23 3.41
CA ALA A 130 2.95 -20.09 3.82
C ALA A 130 1.73 -19.86 2.93
N CYS A 131 1.48 -18.61 2.52
CA CYS A 131 0.47 -18.26 1.52
C CYS A 131 0.82 -18.82 0.14
N ASP A 132 2.06 -18.65 -0.31
CA ASP A 132 2.55 -19.16 -1.60
C ASP A 132 2.36 -20.69 -1.71
N GLU A 133 2.83 -21.44 -0.72
CA GLU A 133 2.64 -22.90 -0.64
C GLU A 133 1.16 -23.30 -0.54
N ALA A 134 0.35 -22.56 0.23
CA ALA A 134 -1.08 -22.84 0.38
C ALA A 134 -1.83 -22.68 -0.95
N ILE A 135 -1.57 -21.59 -1.67
CA ILE A 135 -2.20 -21.24 -2.94
C ILE A 135 -1.70 -22.19 -4.05
N TYR A 136 -0.41 -22.50 -4.07
CA TYR A 136 0.18 -23.51 -4.98
C TYR A 136 -0.50 -24.88 -4.83
N GLN A 137 -0.67 -25.37 -3.59
CA GLN A 137 -1.36 -26.64 -3.33
C GLN A 137 -2.87 -26.61 -3.68
N LEU A 138 -3.47 -25.43 -3.79
CA LEU A 138 -4.83 -25.27 -4.28
C LEU A 138 -4.88 -25.21 -5.82
N GLY A 139 -3.75 -25.21 -6.51
CA GLY A 139 -3.65 -25.17 -7.97
C GLY A 139 -3.80 -23.76 -8.54
N LEU A 140 -3.41 -22.74 -7.77
CA LEU A 140 -3.46 -21.33 -8.16
C LEU A 140 -2.05 -20.74 -8.12
N ASP A 141 -1.82 -19.67 -8.89
CA ASP A 141 -0.58 -18.88 -8.84
C ASP A 141 -0.83 -17.61 -8.02
N ILE A 142 0.00 -17.36 -7.01
CA ILE A 142 -0.14 -16.18 -6.15
C ILE A 142 0.20 -14.89 -6.89
N GLU A 143 1.13 -14.92 -7.85
CA GLU A 143 1.51 -13.72 -8.62
C GLU A 143 0.34 -13.24 -9.49
N GLU A 144 -0.41 -14.17 -10.08
CA GLU A 144 -1.65 -13.84 -10.81
C GLU A 144 -2.70 -13.19 -9.91
N LEU A 145 -2.77 -13.58 -8.62
CA LEU A 145 -3.70 -12.98 -7.66
C LEU A 145 -3.24 -11.60 -7.20
N GLU A 146 -1.93 -11.40 -7.03
CA GLU A 146 -1.35 -10.09 -6.65
C GLU A 146 -1.59 -9.03 -7.74
N GLU A 147 -1.57 -9.41 -9.02
CA GLU A 147 -1.82 -8.48 -10.14
C GLU A 147 -3.28 -8.00 -10.25
N ILE A 148 -4.22 -8.68 -9.59
CA ILE A 148 -5.64 -8.28 -9.58
C ILE A 148 -5.91 -7.12 -8.62
N GLU A 149 -5.03 -6.91 -7.63
CA GLU A 149 -5.20 -5.84 -6.66
C GLU A 149 -5.02 -4.47 -7.34
N GLU A 150 -6.07 -3.64 -7.23
CA GLU A 150 -6.03 -2.25 -7.66
C GLU A 150 -5.17 -1.43 -6.67
N ASP A 151 -4.42 -0.47 -7.20
CA ASP A 151 -3.63 0.43 -6.36
C ASP A 151 -4.53 1.42 -5.61
N ALA A 152 -4.30 1.58 -4.30
CA ALA A 152 -4.86 2.69 -3.56
C ALA A 152 -4.07 3.99 -3.88
N GLY A 153 -4.37 4.57 -5.04
CA GLY A 153 -3.77 5.77 -5.61
C GLY A 153 -4.21 7.08 -4.96
N LEU A 154 -4.24 7.15 -3.63
CA LEU A 154 -4.71 8.30 -2.85
C LEU A 154 -3.66 9.42 -2.73
N GLY A 155 -2.80 9.56 -3.73
CA GLY A 155 -1.75 10.57 -3.80
C GLY A 155 -1.16 10.63 -5.21
N ASN A 156 -0.56 11.77 -5.56
CA ASN A 156 -0.14 12.03 -6.94
C ASN A 156 1.33 11.71 -7.21
N GLY A 157 2.16 11.69 -6.15
CA GLY A 157 3.59 11.51 -6.33
C GLY A 157 4.37 11.37 -5.02
N GLY A 158 5.55 11.99 -4.99
CA GLY A 158 6.53 11.78 -3.91
C GLY A 158 6.05 12.17 -2.51
N LEU A 159 5.21 13.19 -2.38
CA LEU A 159 4.65 13.59 -1.08
C LEU A 159 3.75 12.49 -0.51
N GLY A 160 2.80 12.01 -1.32
CA GLY A 160 1.93 10.89 -0.94
C GLY A 160 2.72 9.62 -0.65
N ARG A 161 3.78 9.32 -1.44
CA ARG A 161 4.59 8.13 -1.20
C ARG A 161 5.46 8.24 0.06
N LEU A 162 5.98 9.43 0.36
CA LEU A 162 6.69 9.69 1.60
C LEU A 162 5.78 9.44 2.82
N ALA A 163 4.53 9.93 2.76
CA ALA A 163 3.55 9.70 3.80
C ALA A 163 3.28 8.20 4.02
N ALA A 164 3.11 7.43 2.94
CA ALA A 164 2.94 5.97 3.02
C ALA A 164 4.15 5.26 3.65
N CYS A 165 5.38 5.60 3.23
CA CYS A 165 6.60 5.03 3.82
C CYS A 165 6.78 5.40 5.30
N PHE A 166 6.34 6.60 5.71
CA PHE A 166 6.34 7.00 7.12
C PHE A 166 5.40 6.13 7.96
N LEU A 167 4.21 5.78 7.46
CA LEU A 167 3.30 4.88 8.18
C LEU A 167 3.93 3.52 8.45
N ASP A 168 4.56 2.92 7.43
CA ASP A 168 5.25 1.63 7.55
C ASP A 168 6.43 1.71 8.54
N SER A 169 7.23 2.78 8.46
CA SER A 169 8.34 3.02 9.39
C SER A 169 7.87 3.22 10.84
N MET A 170 6.79 3.99 11.05
CA MET A 170 6.25 4.22 12.40
C MET A 170 5.68 2.94 13.01
N ALA A 171 5.02 2.10 12.21
CA ALA A 171 4.55 0.78 12.65
C ALA A 171 5.73 -0.13 13.03
N THR A 172 6.78 -0.17 12.21
CA THR A 172 7.99 -0.98 12.44
C THR A 172 8.75 -0.55 13.69
N LEU A 173 8.83 0.76 13.96
CA LEU A 173 9.47 1.32 15.16
C LEU A 173 8.59 1.24 16.41
N GLY A 174 7.36 0.71 16.31
CA GLY A 174 6.45 0.58 17.44
C GLY A 174 5.91 1.91 17.97
N LEU A 175 5.91 2.97 17.15
CA LEU A 175 5.45 4.29 17.53
C LEU A 175 3.91 4.33 17.57
N ALA A 176 3.35 4.97 18.60
CA ALA A 176 1.90 5.21 18.71
C ALA A 176 1.44 6.32 17.75
N ALA A 177 1.45 6.01 16.45
CA ALA A 177 1.21 6.96 15.37
C ALA A 177 -0.04 6.63 14.55
N TYR A 178 -0.66 7.68 14.00
CA TYR A 178 -1.86 7.61 13.17
C TYR A 178 -1.69 8.50 11.95
N GLY A 179 -2.03 7.99 10.77
CA GLY A 179 -2.20 8.79 9.56
C GLY A 179 -3.65 9.23 9.40
N TYR A 180 -3.89 10.51 9.16
CA TYR A 180 -5.20 11.04 8.79
C TYR A 180 -5.12 11.67 7.42
N GLY A 181 -6.06 11.29 6.56
CA GLY A 181 -6.23 11.83 5.22
C GLY A 181 -7.67 11.71 4.75
N ILE A 182 -7.89 11.87 3.45
CA ILE A 182 -9.20 11.81 2.83
C ILE A 182 -9.30 10.52 2.00
N ARG A 183 -10.42 9.80 2.15
CA ARG A 183 -10.74 8.65 1.31
C ARG A 183 -11.36 9.14 0.00
N TYR A 184 -10.51 9.40 -0.99
CA TYR A 184 -10.97 9.78 -2.33
C TYR A 184 -11.68 8.61 -3.02
N GLU A 185 -12.86 8.88 -3.58
CA GLU A 185 -13.60 7.88 -4.37
C GLU A 185 -12.88 7.57 -5.68
N TYR A 186 -12.30 8.61 -6.29
CA TYR A 186 -11.42 8.52 -7.45
C TYR A 186 -10.02 9.03 -7.08
N GLY A 187 -9.00 8.20 -7.26
CA GLY A 187 -7.60 8.54 -7.01
C GLY A 187 -7.00 9.44 -8.09
N ILE A 188 -5.68 9.30 -8.31
CA ILE A 188 -5.04 9.86 -9.50
C ILE A 188 -5.63 9.21 -10.76
N PHE A 189 -5.80 9.98 -11.84
CA PHE A 189 -6.40 9.48 -13.08
C PHE A 189 -5.65 8.29 -13.68
N ASN A 190 -6.39 7.39 -14.31
CA ASN A 190 -5.83 6.33 -15.14
C ASN A 190 -5.36 6.92 -16.48
N GLN A 191 -4.04 6.92 -16.68
CA GLN A 191 -3.42 7.45 -17.89
C GLN A 191 -3.51 6.43 -19.04
N LYS A 192 -4.10 6.84 -20.16
CA LYS A 192 -4.04 6.10 -21.43
C LYS A 192 -3.35 6.93 -22.49
N ILE A 193 -2.66 6.27 -23.42
CA ILE A 193 -2.07 6.92 -24.59
C ILE A 193 -2.93 6.57 -25.81
N ARG A 194 -3.53 7.58 -26.45
CA ARG A 194 -4.28 7.43 -27.72
C ARG A 194 -3.70 8.38 -28.75
N ASP A 195 -3.32 7.84 -29.90
CA ASP A 195 -2.73 8.60 -31.01
C ASP A 195 -1.54 9.49 -30.61
N GLY A 196 -0.73 9.02 -29.65
CA GLY A 196 0.44 9.75 -29.14
C GLY A 196 0.15 10.78 -28.04
N TRP A 197 -1.11 10.92 -27.59
CA TRP A 197 -1.52 11.90 -26.58
C TRP A 197 -2.05 11.23 -25.32
N GLN A 198 -1.88 11.92 -24.18
CA GLN A 198 -2.47 11.53 -22.90
C GLN A 198 -3.99 11.70 -22.93
N VAL A 199 -4.69 10.68 -22.46
CA VAL A 199 -6.12 10.67 -22.19
C VAL A 199 -6.32 10.22 -20.75
N GLU A 200 -7.12 10.97 -20.01
CA GLU A 200 -7.37 10.79 -18.59
C GLU A 200 -8.72 10.08 -18.40
N GLU A 201 -8.70 8.96 -17.67
CA GLU A 201 -9.91 8.26 -17.24
C GLU A 201 -9.98 8.23 -15.71
N ALA A 202 -11.19 8.20 -15.15
CA ALA A 202 -11.37 8.13 -13.70
C ALA A 202 -10.78 6.81 -13.15
N ASP A 203 -10.17 6.89 -11.97
CA ASP A 203 -9.65 5.73 -11.25
C ASP A 203 -10.71 5.14 -10.32
N ASP A 204 -11.35 4.06 -10.76
CA ASP A 204 -12.46 3.39 -10.06
C ASP A 204 -11.97 2.25 -9.16
N TRP A 205 -10.93 2.51 -8.35
CA TRP A 205 -10.27 1.52 -7.48
C TRP A 205 -11.21 0.86 -6.44
N LEU A 206 -12.34 1.51 -6.13
CA LEU A 206 -13.34 1.01 -5.18
C LEU A 206 -14.45 0.17 -5.81
N ARG A 207 -14.49 0.04 -7.14
CA ARG A 207 -15.58 -0.62 -7.88
C ARG A 207 -15.97 -2.00 -7.35
N TYR A 208 -14.97 -2.79 -6.96
CA TYR A 208 -15.16 -4.16 -6.47
C TYR A 208 -15.10 -4.27 -4.94
N GLY A 209 -15.04 -3.13 -4.25
CA GLY A 209 -14.80 -3.03 -2.82
C GLY A 209 -13.31 -3.11 -2.46
N ASN A 210 -12.98 -2.61 -1.27
CA ASN A 210 -11.64 -2.66 -0.71
C ASN A 210 -11.62 -3.62 0.50
N PRO A 211 -10.92 -4.76 0.44
CA PRO A 211 -10.93 -5.73 1.53
C PRO A 211 -10.19 -5.24 2.78
N TRP A 212 -9.33 -4.22 2.64
CA TRP A 212 -8.41 -3.73 3.67
C TRP A 212 -9.02 -2.65 4.58
N GLU A 213 -10.08 -1.97 4.15
CA GLU A 213 -10.70 -0.93 4.96
C GLU A 213 -11.73 -1.49 5.95
N LYS A 214 -11.96 -0.74 7.04
CA LYS A 214 -13.01 -1.03 8.00
C LYS A 214 -13.74 0.25 8.39
N SER A 215 -14.96 0.40 7.87
CA SER A 215 -15.87 1.49 8.24
C SER A 215 -16.22 1.45 9.74
N ARG A 216 -16.24 2.65 10.35
CA ARG A 216 -16.54 2.92 11.77
C ARG A 216 -17.65 3.99 11.91
N PRO A 217 -18.91 3.68 11.57
CA PRO A 217 -20.03 4.63 11.66
C PRO A 217 -20.20 5.30 13.03
N GLU A 218 -19.74 4.62 14.09
CA GLU A 218 -19.76 5.10 15.46
C GLU A 218 -18.90 6.36 15.72
N PHE A 219 -17.91 6.67 14.86
CA PHE A 219 -17.00 7.82 15.03
C PHE A 219 -17.31 9.00 14.08
N MET A 220 -18.57 9.13 13.67
CA MET A 220 -18.99 10.22 12.79
C MET A 220 -18.97 11.58 13.50
N LEU A 221 -18.27 12.56 12.91
CA LEU A 221 -18.11 13.91 13.46
C LEU A 221 -18.74 14.97 12.55
N PRO A 222 -19.31 16.06 13.12
CA PRO A 222 -19.76 17.20 12.34
C PRO A 222 -18.58 18.10 11.93
N VAL A 223 -18.57 18.53 10.67
CA VAL A 223 -17.66 19.55 10.14
C VAL A 223 -18.50 20.70 9.62
N HIS A 224 -18.15 21.90 10.06
CA HIS A 224 -18.89 23.12 9.79
C HIS A 224 -18.21 23.90 8.66
N PHE A 225 -19.00 24.48 7.76
CA PHE A 225 -18.54 25.37 6.69
C PHE A 225 -19.41 26.64 6.61
N TYR A 226 -18.87 27.68 5.99
CA TYR A 226 -19.52 28.99 5.80
C TYR A 226 -19.93 29.67 7.12
N GLY A 227 -21.15 30.20 7.22
CA GLY A 227 -21.64 30.89 8.41
C GLY A 227 -20.98 32.23 8.67
N LYS A 228 -21.04 32.68 9.92
CA LYS A 228 -20.52 33.98 10.35
C LYS A 228 -20.08 33.97 11.81
N VAL A 229 -19.28 34.97 12.15
CA VAL A 229 -18.77 35.17 13.51
C VAL A 229 -19.69 36.11 14.27
N GLU A 230 -20.11 35.71 15.47
CA GLU A 230 -20.87 36.52 16.41
C GLU A 230 -20.03 36.81 17.67
N HIS A 231 -19.99 38.08 18.07
CA HIS A 231 -19.35 38.51 19.32
C HIS A 231 -20.39 38.56 20.44
N THR A 232 -20.19 37.76 21.47
CA THR A 232 -21.03 37.66 22.66
C THR A 232 -20.30 38.24 23.88
N ASN A 233 -21.02 38.50 24.97
CA ASN A 233 -20.43 38.95 26.24
C ASN A 233 -19.40 37.95 26.81
N THR A 234 -19.45 36.69 26.38
CA THR A 234 -18.56 35.59 26.81
C THR A 234 -17.44 35.27 25.81
N GLY A 235 -17.35 36.00 24.69
CA GLY A 235 -16.36 35.75 23.63
C GLY A 235 -17.00 35.53 22.26
N THR A 236 -16.25 34.89 21.37
CA THR A 236 -16.60 34.77 19.95
C THR A 236 -17.21 33.40 19.65
N LYS A 237 -18.29 33.36 18.85
CA LYS A 237 -18.95 32.13 18.41
C LYS A 237 -19.05 32.07 16.89
N TRP A 238 -18.95 30.87 16.33
CA TRP A 238 -19.20 30.61 14.91
C TRP A 238 -20.61 30.04 14.75
N ILE A 239 -21.47 30.79 14.04
CA ILE A 239 -22.90 30.49 13.89
C ILE A 239 -23.32 30.44 12.42
N ASP A 240 -24.56 30.01 12.15
CA ASP A 240 -25.17 29.90 10.80
C ASP A 240 -24.36 29.03 9.82
N THR A 241 -23.72 27.98 10.32
CA THR A 241 -22.87 27.09 9.52
C THR A 241 -23.66 26.01 8.80
N GLN A 242 -23.16 25.60 7.64
CA GLN A 242 -23.59 24.37 6.97
C GLN A 242 -22.81 23.20 7.58
N VAL A 243 -23.52 22.15 7.99
CA VAL A 243 -22.93 21.01 8.71
C VAL A 243 -22.87 19.79 7.80
N PHE A 244 -21.66 19.28 7.60
CA PHE A 244 -21.37 18.03 6.91
C PHE A 244 -20.98 16.97 7.92
N ARG A 245 -21.36 15.72 7.69
CA ARG A 245 -20.92 14.60 8.54
C ARG A 245 -19.73 13.89 7.91
N VAL A 246 -18.66 13.78 8.66
CA VAL A 246 -17.46 13.04 8.26
C VAL A 246 -17.41 11.74 9.03
N LEU A 247 -17.34 10.64 8.30
CA LEU A 247 -17.03 9.32 8.84
C LEU A 247 -15.51 9.24 9.04
N VAL A 248 -15.08 9.16 10.31
CA VAL A 248 -13.66 9.10 10.70
C VAL A 248 -13.21 7.66 10.88
#